data_AF-A0A6P2F9A7-F1
#
_entry.id   AF-A0A6P2F9A7-F1
#
_cell.length_a   1.000
_cell.length_b   1.000
_cell.length_c   1.000
_cell.angle_alpha   90.00
_cell.angle_beta   90.00
_cell.angle_gamma   90.00
#
_symmetry.space_group_name_H-M   'P 1'
#
loop_
_entity.id
_entity.type
_entity.pdbx_description
1 polymer ?
#
loop_
_entity_poly.entity_id
_entity_poly.type
_entity_poly.pdbx_seq_one_letter_code
_entity_poly.pdbx_strand_id
1 'polypeptide(L)'
;MKTAMQKGFTLIELMITVAIVGILAAVALPAYQDYTIRAQISEAILLASGTKPKVEEWYAMRGQLPSDSFEADVACHNTRCGNYVDYIDIQAGSPGMVFARLGNDVNTKVKGYSIFMKARINPDGNLSWECIGNMNRKYLPSSCTQHDTPQTIS
;
A
#
# COMPACT_ATOMS: atom_id res chain seq x y z
N MET A 1 -45.58 -21.82 37.28
CA MET A 1 -44.41 -21.58 36.39
C MET A 1 -43.53 -22.82 36.41
N LYS A 2 -43.39 -23.54 35.29
CA LYS A 2 -42.40 -24.62 35.17
C LYS A 2 -41.07 -23.96 34.76
N THR A 3 -40.15 -23.84 35.70
CA THR A 3 -38.77 -23.41 35.43
C THR A 3 -38.04 -24.55 34.73
N ALA A 4 -37.75 -24.39 33.44
CA ALA A 4 -36.89 -25.32 32.72
C ALA A 4 -35.47 -25.20 33.30
N MET A 5 -34.91 -26.31 33.81
CA MET A 5 -33.49 -26.39 34.18
C MET A 5 -32.66 -26.11 32.93
N GLN A 6 -32.01 -24.95 32.86
CA GLN A 6 -31.02 -24.69 31.84
C GLN A 6 -29.79 -25.57 32.12
N LYS A 7 -29.53 -26.53 31.22
CA LYS A 7 -28.28 -27.27 31.21
C LYS A 7 -27.17 -26.30 30.80
N GLY A 8 -26.25 -26.01 31.71
CA GLY A 8 -25.08 -25.18 31.43
C GLY A 8 -24.06 -25.88 30.55
N PHE A 9 -23.17 -25.10 29.92
CA PHE A 9 -22.05 -25.57 29.12
C PHE A 9 -21.04 -26.33 30.00
N THR A 10 -20.55 -27.49 29.55
CA THR A 10 -19.54 -28.25 30.29
C THR A 10 -18.15 -27.68 30.05
N LEU A 11 -17.25 -27.86 31.03
CA LEU A 11 -15.86 -27.43 30.90
C LEU A 11 -15.14 -28.16 29.75
N ILE A 12 -15.54 -29.41 29.48
CA ILE A 12 -14.99 -30.19 28.36
C ILE A 12 -15.42 -29.64 27.00
N GLU A 13 -16.69 -29.21 26.84
CA GLU A 13 -17.15 -28.55 25.61
C GLU A 13 -16.43 -27.23 25.39
N LEU A 14 -16.17 -26.47 26.46
CA LEU A 14 -15.40 -25.23 26.36
C LEU A 14 -13.95 -25.50 25.91
N MET A 15 -13.29 -26.52 26.43
CA MET A 15 -11.91 -26.83 26.04
C MET A 15 -11.81 -27.31 24.59
N ILE A 16 -12.76 -28.12 24.12
CA ILE A 16 -12.79 -28.57 22.72
C ILE A 16 -13.03 -27.39 21.79
N THR A 17 -13.96 -26.48 22.13
CA THR A 17 -14.24 -25.31 21.29
C THR A 17 -13.03 -24.37 21.20
N VAL A 18 -12.34 -24.10 22.32
CA VAL A 18 -11.10 -23.31 22.32
C VAL A 18 -10.01 -23.98 21.47
N ALA A 19 -9.86 -25.31 21.54
CA ALA A 19 -8.89 -26.04 20.72
C ALA A 19 -9.18 -25.90 19.21
N ILE A 20 -10.44 -26.07 18.80
CA ILE A 20 -10.85 -25.94 17.39
C ILE A 20 -10.65 -24.50 16.91
N VAL A 21 -11.09 -23.51 17.68
CA VAL A 21 -10.90 -22.08 17.34
C VAL A 21 -9.42 -21.73 17.24
N GLY A 22 -8.57 -22.27 18.11
CA GLY A 22 -7.13 -22.07 18.08
C GLY A 22 -6.49 -22.55 16.77
N ILE A 23 -6.87 -23.74 16.28
CA ILE A 23 -6.37 -24.28 15.00
C ILE A 23 -6.84 -23.42 13.83
N LEU A 24 -8.12 -23.04 13.79
CA LEU A 24 -8.67 -22.20 12.73
C LEU A 24 -8.01 -20.82 12.70
N ALA A 25 -7.78 -20.21 13.87
CA ALA A 25 -7.12 -18.92 13.98
C ALA A 25 -5.67 -18.96 13.47
N ALA A 26 -4.92 -20.03 13.77
CA ALA A 26 -3.53 -20.17 13.32
C ALA A 26 -3.38 -20.15 11.79
N VAL A 27 -4.35 -20.71 11.05
CA VAL A 27 -4.36 -20.71 9.58
C VAL A 27 -4.97 -19.43 9.01
N ALA A 28 -6.04 -18.91 9.64
CA ALA A 28 -6.77 -17.75 9.13
C ALA A 28 -6.03 -16.42 9.32
N LEU A 29 -5.33 -16.24 10.46
CA LEU A 29 -4.68 -14.96 10.79
C LEU A 29 -3.60 -14.54 9.77
N PRO A 30 -2.69 -15.41 9.32
CA PRO A 30 -1.69 -15.02 8.30
C PRO A 30 -2.33 -14.57 6.98
N ALA A 31 -3.37 -15.29 6.52
CA ALA A 31 -4.08 -14.94 5.29
C ALA A 31 -4.85 -13.60 5.42
N TYR A 32 -5.48 -13.36 6.58
CA TYR A 32 -6.17 -12.10 6.85
C TYR A 32 -5.20 -10.90 6.90
N GLN A 33 -4.00 -11.10 7.48
CA GLN A 33 -2.95 -10.08 7.45
C GLN A 33 -2.52 -9.75 6.02
N ASP A 34 -2.32 -10.75 5.17
CA ASP A 34 -1.94 -10.54 3.78
C ASP A 34 -3.05 -9.79 3.00
N TYR A 35 -4.32 -10.09 3.26
CA TYR A 35 -5.46 -9.36 2.67
C TYR A 35 -5.49 -7.88 3.11
N THR A 36 -5.38 -7.63 4.42
CA THR A 36 -5.36 -6.25 4.95
C THR A 36 -4.17 -5.45 4.43
N ILE A 37 -2.99 -6.07 4.30
CA ILE A 37 -1.81 -5.44 3.67
C ILE A 37 -2.10 -5.03 2.23
N ARG A 38 -2.73 -5.89 1.43
CA ARG A 38 -3.10 -5.57 0.03
C ARG A 38 -4.07 -4.40 -0.05
N ALA A 39 -5.00 -4.28 0.91
CA ALA A 39 -5.89 -3.12 1.00
C ALA A 39 -5.12 -1.83 1.31
N GLN A 40 -4.19 -1.88 2.27
CA GLN A 40 -3.31 -0.74 2.61
C GLN A 40 -2.48 -0.26 1.40
N ILE A 41 -1.93 -1.21 0.64
CA ILE A 41 -1.18 -0.92 -0.59
C ILE A 41 -2.07 -0.32 -1.68
N SER A 42 -3.32 -0.78 -1.78
CA SER A 42 -4.26 -0.25 -2.78
C SER A 42 -4.57 1.23 -2.51
N GLU A 43 -4.69 1.64 -1.25
CA GLU A 43 -4.79 3.06 -0.88
C GLU A 43 -3.57 3.84 -1.35
N ALA A 44 -2.36 3.32 -1.11
CA ALA A 44 -1.13 3.98 -1.56
C ALA A 44 -1.05 4.15 -3.07
N ILE A 45 -1.45 3.14 -3.84
CA ILE A 45 -1.53 3.21 -5.30
C ILE A 45 -2.55 4.26 -5.75
N LEU A 46 -3.71 4.33 -5.11
CA LEU A 46 -4.77 5.30 -5.44
C LEU A 46 -4.29 6.73 -5.19
N LEU A 47 -3.72 7.00 -4.02
CA LEU A 47 -3.22 8.32 -3.68
C LEU A 47 -2.06 8.74 -4.60
N ALA A 48 -1.09 7.84 -4.85
CA ALA A 48 -0.01 8.10 -5.81
C ALA A 48 -0.53 8.34 -7.23
N SER A 49 -1.53 7.57 -7.66
CA SER A 49 -2.15 7.73 -8.99
C SER A 49 -2.87 9.06 -9.15
N GLY A 50 -3.36 9.66 -8.06
CA GLY A 50 -3.95 11.00 -8.07
C GLY A 50 -2.97 12.11 -8.51
N THR A 51 -1.66 11.86 -8.43
CA THR A 51 -0.62 12.81 -8.84
C THR A 51 -0.35 12.77 -10.35
N LYS A 52 -0.76 11.70 -11.05
CA LYS A 52 -0.46 11.50 -12.48
C LYS A 52 -0.92 12.66 -13.38
N PRO A 53 -2.16 13.19 -13.24
CA PRO A 53 -2.61 14.29 -14.10
C PRO A 53 -1.74 15.54 -13.97
N LYS A 54 -1.18 15.80 -12.77
CA LYS A 54 -0.28 16.94 -12.54
C LYS A 54 1.09 16.74 -13.19
N VAL A 55 1.61 15.52 -13.15
CA VAL A 55 2.84 15.15 -13.86
C VAL A 55 2.65 15.27 -15.37
N GLU A 56 1.50 14.80 -15.88
CA GLU A 56 1.13 14.90 -17.30
C GLU A 56 0.96 16.36 -17.74
N GLU A 57 0.30 17.20 -16.93
CA GLU A 57 0.14 18.63 -17.16
C GLU A 57 1.50 19.35 -17.22
N TRP A 58 2.37 19.11 -16.23
CA TRP A 58 3.71 19.68 -16.20
C TRP A 58 4.52 19.30 -17.44
N TYR A 59 4.51 18.01 -17.79
CA TYR A 59 5.20 17.50 -18.96
C TYR A 59 4.67 18.10 -20.26
N ALA A 60 3.35 18.25 -20.42
CA ALA A 60 2.74 18.85 -21.60
C ALA A 60 3.15 20.33 -21.79
N MET A 61 3.33 21.07 -20.69
CA MET A 61 3.74 22.48 -20.76
C MET A 61 5.24 22.70 -20.94
N ARG A 62 6.08 21.82 -20.37
CA ARG A 62 7.54 22.02 -20.28
C ARG A 62 8.36 21.10 -21.18
N GLY A 63 7.77 20.00 -21.65
CA GLY A 63 8.47 18.94 -22.38
C GLY A 63 9.45 18.13 -21.52
N GLN A 64 9.40 18.29 -20.20
CA GLN A 64 10.26 17.60 -19.23
C GLN A 64 9.42 17.08 -18.07
N LEU A 65 9.78 15.93 -17.52
CA LEU A 65 9.13 15.40 -16.33
C LEU A 65 9.50 16.24 -15.10
N PRO A 66 8.57 16.41 -14.14
CA PRO A 66 8.86 17.13 -12.91
C PRO A 66 9.94 16.40 -12.12
N SER A 67 10.92 17.15 -11.63
CA SER A 67 12.08 16.69 -10.89
C SER A 67 11.88 16.73 -9.37
N ASP A 68 10.84 17.43 -8.91
CA ASP A 68 10.45 17.49 -7.50
C ASP A 68 8.92 17.63 -7.33
N SER A 69 8.48 17.58 -6.07
CA SER A 69 7.06 17.68 -5.71
C SER A 69 6.43 19.06 -5.90
N PHE A 70 7.23 20.12 -5.94
CA PHE A 70 6.72 21.48 -6.13
C PHE A 70 6.32 21.69 -7.59
N GLU A 71 7.12 21.17 -8.53
CA GLU A 71 6.82 21.21 -9.96
C GLU A 71 5.52 20.47 -10.31
N ALA A 72 5.21 19.38 -9.60
CA ALA A 72 4.01 18.57 -9.83
C ALA A 72 2.83 18.86 -8.87
N ASP A 73 2.89 19.91 -8.04
CA ASP A 73 1.83 20.28 -7.08
C ASP A 73 1.30 19.08 -6.26
N VAL A 74 2.21 18.32 -5.65
CA VAL A 74 1.88 17.07 -4.95
C VAL A 74 1.09 17.36 -3.66
N ALA A 75 -0.15 16.87 -3.59
CA ALA A 75 -1.13 17.20 -2.56
C ALA A 75 -0.80 16.80 -1.10
N CYS A 76 0.33 16.13 -0.85
CA CYS A 76 0.78 15.73 0.49
C CYS A 76 2.31 15.54 0.58
N HIS A 77 3.05 16.49 0.03
CA HIS A 77 4.50 16.54 0.15
C HIS A 77 4.92 16.64 1.63
N ASN A 78 5.75 15.68 2.10
CA ASN A 78 6.28 15.62 3.47
C ASN A 78 5.24 15.73 4.60
N THR A 79 4.00 15.29 4.34
CA THR A 79 2.92 15.30 5.33
C THR A 79 2.03 14.08 5.18
N ARG A 80 1.38 13.70 6.29
CA ARG A 80 0.48 12.55 6.39
C ARG A 80 -0.54 12.55 5.25
N CYS A 81 -0.56 11.46 4.48
CA CYS A 81 -1.44 11.30 3.34
C CYS A 81 -2.39 10.12 3.56
N GLY A 82 -3.64 10.40 3.91
CA GLY A 82 -4.61 9.34 4.20
C GLY A 82 -4.28 8.53 5.46
N ASN A 83 -4.79 7.29 5.49
CA ASN A 83 -4.70 6.42 6.65
C ASN A 83 -3.38 5.66 6.69
N TYR A 84 -2.89 5.21 5.53
CA TYR A 84 -1.73 4.30 5.45
C TYR A 84 -0.46 4.91 4.86
N VAL A 85 -0.57 6.05 4.17
CA VAL A 85 0.55 6.70 3.50
C VAL A 85 1.11 7.83 4.37
N ASP A 86 2.42 7.79 4.62
CA ASP A 86 3.16 8.78 5.38
C ASP A 86 3.30 10.09 4.61
N TYR A 87 3.68 10.01 3.34
CA TYR A 87 3.72 11.14 2.41
C TYR A 87 3.77 10.66 0.96
N ILE A 88 3.49 11.59 0.04
CA ILE A 88 3.76 11.41 -1.39
C ILE A 88 4.83 12.41 -1.81
N ASP A 89 5.78 11.97 -2.62
CA ASP A 89 6.88 12.84 -3.07
C ASP A 89 7.34 12.50 -4.50
N ILE A 90 8.04 13.44 -5.13
CA ILE A 90 8.92 13.22 -6.26
C ILE A 90 10.30 13.65 -5.78
N GLN A 91 11.23 12.69 -5.70
CA GLN A 91 12.56 12.96 -5.17
C GLN A 91 13.47 13.56 -6.25
N ALA A 92 14.29 14.54 -5.83
CA ALA A 92 15.33 15.11 -6.67
C ALA A 92 16.22 14.01 -7.27
N GLY A 93 16.46 14.09 -8.58
CA GLY A 93 17.22 13.07 -9.32
C GLY A 93 16.41 11.87 -9.81
N SER A 94 15.11 11.82 -9.53
CA SER A 94 14.18 10.82 -10.11
C SER A 94 12.99 11.47 -10.84
N PRO A 95 13.22 12.20 -11.95
CA PRO A 95 12.14 12.92 -12.64
C PRO A 95 10.97 12.01 -13.05
N GLY A 96 9.75 12.44 -12.75
CA GLY A 96 8.51 11.72 -13.07
C GLY A 96 8.30 10.43 -12.29
N MET A 97 9.04 10.23 -11.19
CA MET A 97 8.84 9.11 -10.27
C MET A 97 8.08 9.58 -9.02
N VAL A 98 6.77 9.32 -9.00
CA VAL A 98 5.93 9.61 -7.84
C VAL A 98 6.09 8.47 -6.84
N PHE A 99 6.39 8.81 -5.60
CA PHE A 99 6.63 7.90 -4.50
C PHE A 99 5.55 8.06 -3.44
N ALA A 100 4.96 6.96 -2.98
CA ALA A 100 4.07 6.93 -1.82
C ALA A 100 4.66 6.03 -0.73
N ARG A 101 5.03 6.61 0.41
CA ARG A 101 5.61 5.87 1.54
C ARG A 101 4.52 5.31 2.44
N LEU A 102 4.56 4.01 2.71
CA LEU A 102 3.69 3.39 3.71
C LEU A 102 4.28 3.63 5.11
N GLY A 103 3.49 4.13 6.05
CA GLY A 103 4.00 4.44 7.39
C GLY A 103 2.96 4.61 8.48
N ASN A 104 1.81 5.22 8.14
CA ASN A 104 0.72 5.48 9.08
C ASN A 104 -0.12 4.23 9.31
N ASP A 105 -0.37 3.83 10.57
CA ASP A 105 -1.31 2.76 10.94
C ASP A 105 -1.27 1.49 10.06
N VAL A 106 -0.09 1.21 9.48
CA VAL A 106 0.12 0.18 8.46
C VAL A 106 0.63 -1.08 9.12
N ASN A 107 0.36 -2.24 8.52
CA ASN A 107 0.92 -3.49 8.99
C ASN A 107 2.46 -3.41 9.03
N THR A 108 3.07 -3.88 10.12
CA THR A 108 4.52 -3.82 10.35
C THR A 108 5.33 -4.51 9.25
N LYS A 109 4.75 -5.50 8.55
CA LYS A 109 5.39 -6.19 7.41
C LYS A 109 5.66 -5.29 6.20
N VAL A 110 4.94 -4.17 6.07
CA VAL A 110 5.09 -3.21 4.95
C VAL A 110 5.31 -1.77 5.43
N LYS A 111 5.51 -1.55 6.73
CA LYS A 111 5.86 -0.23 7.27
C LYS A 111 7.23 0.19 6.75
N GLY A 112 7.32 1.40 6.21
CA GLY A 112 8.53 1.92 5.59
C GLY A 112 8.83 1.32 4.20
N TYR A 113 7.92 0.56 3.62
CA TYR A 113 7.96 0.22 2.20
C TYR A 113 7.20 1.27 1.40
N SER A 114 7.25 1.17 0.07
CA SER A 114 6.77 2.24 -0.79
C SER A 114 6.28 1.73 -2.14
N ILE A 115 5.32 2.47 -2.68
CA ILE A 115 4.82 2.32 -4.05
C ILE A 115 5.41 3.47 -4.88
N PHE A 116 5.85 3.15 -6.08
CA PHE A 116 6.40 4.09 -7.04
C PHE A 116 5.55 4.04 -8.31
N MET A 117 5.15 5.21 -8.81
CA MET A 117 4.52 5.37 -10.10
C MET A 117 5.53 6.09 -10.99
N LYS A 118 6.11 5.36 -11.92
CA LYS A 118 7.13 5.88 -12.84
C LYS A 118 6.48 6.25 -14.16
N ALA A 119 6.59 7.52 -14.54
CA ALA A 119 6.24 7.98 -15.87
C ALA A 119 7.30 7.50 -16.89
N ARG A 120 6.84 7.03 -18.04
CA ARG A 120 7.64 6.62 -19.19
C ARG A 120 7.18 7.42 -20.39
N ILE A 121 8.10 8.14 -21.01
CA ILE A 121 7.83 8.85 -22.27
C ILE A 121 7.90 7.82 -23.39
N ASN A 122 6.77 7.60 -24.05
CA ASN A 122 6.68 6.74 -25.22
C ASN A 122 7.24 7.46 -26.46
N PRO A 123 7.57 6.74 -27.55
CA PRO A 123 8.08 7.36 -28.78
C PRO A 123 7.12 8.36 -29.45
N ASP A 124 5.81 8.23 -29.19
CA ASP A 124 4.76 9.16 -29.64
C ASP A 124 4.66 10.43 -28.77
N GLY A 125 5.49 10.53 -27.73
CA GLY A 125 5.50 11.64 -26.78
C GLY A 125 4.49 11.50 -25.65
N ASN A 126 3.61 10.50 -25.65
CA ASN A 126 2.65 10.27 -24.58
C ASN A 126 3.32 9.65 -23.34
N LEU A 127 2.73 9.85 -22.17
CA LEU A 127 3.19 9.19 -20.94
C LEU A 127 2.49 7.84 -20.75
N SER A 128 3.26 6.80 -20.49
CA SER A 128 2.79 5.54 -19.90
C SER A 128 3.28 5.42 -18.44
N TRP A 129 2.58 4.62 -17.64
CA TRP A 129 2.84 4.53 -16.20
C TRP A 129 3.18 3.11 -15.79
N GLU A 130 4.31 2.98 -15.09
CA GLU A 130 4.77 1.72 -14.49
C GLU A 130 4.58 1.80 -12.97
N CYS A 131 3.81 0.86 -12.39
CA CYS A 131 3.66 0.74 -10.94
C CYS A 131 4.70 -0.24 -10.40
N ILE A 132 5.46 0.20 -9.41
CA ILE A 132 6.55 -0.57 -8.80
C ILE A 132 6.36 -0.56 -7.28
N GLY A 133 6.67 -1.67 -6.60
CA GLY A 133 6.76 -1.72 -5.15
C GLY A 133 8.05 -2.37 -4.69
N ASN A 134 8.66 -1.85 -3.64
CA ASN A 134 9.90 -2.42 -3.06
C ASN A 134 9.63 -3.47 -1.97
N MET A 135 8.45 -4.10 -1.99
CA MET A 135 8.01 -5.09 -1.01
C MET A 135 7.71 -6.43 -1.68
N ASN A 136 7.52 -7.49 -0.89
CA ASN A 136 7.25 -8.82 -1.41
C ASN A 136 6.05 -8.83 -2.39
N ARG A 137 6.22 -9.47 -3.55
CA ARG A 137 5.22 -9.59 -4.62
C ARG A 137 3.85 -10.03 -4.13
N LYS A 138 3.79 -10.88 -3.08
CA LYS A 138 2.52 -11.37 -2.50
C LYS A 138 1.68 -10.27 -1.86
N TYR A 139 2.20 -9.05 -1.70
CA TYR A 139 1.44 -7.91 -1.20
C TYR A 139 1.01 -6.97 -2.33
N LEU A 140 1.65 -7.06 -3.50
CA LEU A 140 1.38 -6.19 -4.65
C LEU A 140 0.23 -6.75 -5.51
N PRO A 141 -0.61 -5.88 -6.10
CA PRO A 141 -1.56 -6.29 -7.13
C PRO A 141 -0.82 -6.71 -8.40
N SER A 142 -1.50 -7.45 -9.28
CA SER A 142 -0.91 -7.94 -10.54
C SER A 142 -0.38 -6.83 -11.43
N SER A 143 -1.01 -5.65 -11.40
CA SER A 143 -0.64 -4.45 -12.16
C SER A 143 0.67 -3.78 -11.73
N CYS A 144 1.19 -4.08 -10.54
CA CYS A 144 2.45 -3.54 -10.05
C CYS A 144 3.54 -4.60 -10.10
N THR A 145 4.79 -4.22 -10.37
CA THR A 145 5.95 -5.12 -10.33
C THR A 145 6.71 -4.97 -9.01
N GLN A 146 7.36 -6.05 -8.56
CA GLN A 146 8.30 -5.97 -7.44
C GLN A 146 9.65 -5.49 -7.99
N HIS A 147 10.27 -4.52 -7.32
CA HIS A 147 11.66 -4.16 -7.57
C HIS A 147 12.52 -4.67 -6.41
N ASP A 148 13.38 -5.64 -6.71
CA ASP A 148 14.32 -6.25 -5.78
C ASP A 148 15.52 -5.33 -5.55
N THR A 149 15.30 -4.19 -4.91
CA THR A 149 16.38 -3.52 -4.17
C THR A 149 16.08 -3.63 -2.69
N PRO A 150 16.98 -4.24 -1.88
CA PRO A 150 16.83 -4.30 -0.45
C PRO A 150 16.69 -2.88 0.13
N GLN A 151 16.05 -2.84 1.28
CA GLN A 151 15.74 -1.69 2.11
C GLN A 151 16.89 -0.68 2.26
N THR A 152 16.53 0.52 2.74
CA THR A 152 17.35 1.68 3.14
C THR A 152 17.87 2.58 2.01
N ILE A 153 17.09 3.62 1.71
CA ILE A 153 17.69 4.96 1.59
C ILE A 153 17.62 5.52 3.02
N SER A 154 18.78 5.52 3.68
CA SER A 154 19.07 6.31 4.87
C SER A 154 19.02 7.80 4.55
#